data_AF-A0A4Y2L4V5-F1
#
_entry.id   AF-A0A4Y2L4V5-F1
#
_cell.length_a   1.000
_cell.length_b   1.000
_cell.length_c   1.000
_cell.angle_alpha   90.00
_cell.angle_beta   90.00
_cell.angle_gamma   90.00
#
_symmetry.space_group_name_H-M   'P 1'
#
loop_
_entity.id
_entity.type
_entity.pdbx_description
1 polymer ?
#
loop_
_entity_poly.entity_id
_entity_poly.type
_entity_poly.pdbx_seq_one_letter_code
_entity_poly.pdbx_strand_id
1 'polypeptide(L)'
;MRSCMSSSQHRDLLLKKGIYPYEYMSSFDKFEETELPPRSAFHSFLTNERITEAEYERAQNVWKCFNIKNLAEYYDLYVKTDVILISDVSENFRKLTQNLYNLDAAHMLTSAGLP
;
A
#
# COMPACT_ATOMS: atom_id res chain seq x y z
N MET A 1 3.89 -6.85 13.23
CA MET A 1 2.76 -6.08 12.65
C MET A 1 1.70 -5.69 13.66
N ARG A 2 1.18 -6.58 14.53
CA ARG A 2 0.28 -6.17 15.64
C ARG A 2 0.88 -5.07 16.54
N SER A 3 2.19 -5.09 16.76
CA SER A 3 2.92 -4.06 17.50
C SER A 3 2.96 -2.69 16.80
N CYS A 4 2.97 -2.64 15.46
CA CYS A 4 3.01 -1.41 14.68
C CYS A 4 1.64 -0.70 14.65
N MET A 5 0.55 -1.45 14.80
CA MET A 5 -0.80 -0.89 14.92
C MET A 5 -1.13 -0.41 16.34
N SER A 6 -0.14 -0.24 17.23
CA SER A 6 -0.38 0.13 18.62
C SER A 6 -0.46 1.64 18.87
N SER A 7 0.15 2.47 18.02
CA SER A 7 0.04 3.93 18.11
C SER A 7 -0.82 4.50 16.98
N SER A 8 -1.60 5.54 17.29
CA SER A 8 -2.49 6.24 16.35
C SER A 8 -1.73 6.76 15.12
N GLN A 9 -0.55 7.32 15.34
CA GLN A 9 0.27 7.91 14.29
C GLN A 9 0.75 6.88 13.25
N HIS A 10 1.13 5.67 13.64
CA HIS A 10 1.50 4.61 12.69
C HIS A 10 0.30 4.15 11.86
N ARG A 11 -0.89 4.06 12.48
CA ARG A 11 -2.12 3.67 11.75
C ARG A 11 -2.49 4.70 10.70
N ASP A 12 -2.47 5.99 11.03
CA ASP A 12 -2.86 7.07 10.11
C ASP A 12 -1.95 7.14 8.87
N LEU A 13 -0.69 6.72 9.01
CA LEU A 13 0.25 6.62 7.88
C LEU A 13 -0.08 5.43 6.96
N LEU A 14 -0.49 4.28 7.51
CA LEU A 14 -0.78 3.07 6.74
C LEU A 14 -2.20 3.04 6.15
N LEU A 15 -3.16 3.75 6.75
CA LEU A 15 -4.53 3.83 6.24
C LEU A 15 -4.69 4.72 5.00
N LYS A 16 -3.63 5.41 4.58
CA LYS A 16 -3.60 6.25 3.38
C LYS A 16 -2.83 5.53 2.26
N LYS A 17 -3.18 5.82 1.01
CA LYS A 17 -2.51 5.30 -0.21
C LYS A 17 -0.98 5.29 -0.04
N GLY A 18 -0.29 4.17 -0.18
CA GLY A 18 1.18 4.14 -0.10
C GLY A 18 1.85 4.95 -1.23
N ILE A 19 3.04 5.51 -0.98
CA ILE A 19 3.86 6.16 -2.02
C ILE A 19 5.02 5.23 -2.35
N TYR A 20 5.14 4.79 -3.60
CA TYR A 20 6.13 3.80 -3.99
C TYR A 20 6.76 4.15 -5.35
N PRO A 21 8.09 4.03 -5.51
CA PRO A 21 8.77 4.39 -6.75
C PRO A 21 8.83 3.17 -7.69
N TYR A 22 7.71 2.84 -8.32
CA TYR A 22 7.58 1.61 -9.13
C TYR A 22 8.65 1.50 -10.22
N GLU A 23 8.84 2.56 -10.99
CA GLU A 23 9.75 2.64 -12.12
C GLU A 23 11.22 2.60 -11.70
N TYR A 24 11.52 3.09 -10.49
CA TYR A 24 12.87 3.06 -9.93
C TYR A 24 13.29 1.62 -9.55
N MET A 25 12.33 0.82 -9.08
CA MET A 25 12.52 -0.55 -8.60
C MET A 25 12.65 -1.54 -9.77
N SER A 26 13.67 -1.30 -10.59
CA SER A 26 13.92 -1.95 -11.89
C SER A 26 14.81 -3.19 -11.82
N SER A 27 15.48 -3.44 -10.71
CA SER A 27 16.31 -4.62 -10.48
C SER A 27 16.29 -5.04 -9.01
N PHE A 28 16.69 -6.28 -8.73
CA PHE A 28 16.78 -6.78 -7.35
C PHE A 28 17.85 -6.05 -6.52
N ASP A 29 18.93 -5.58 -7.14
CA ASP A 29 19.99 -4.84 -6.46
C ASP A 29 19.48 -3.56 -5.76
N LYS A 30 18.38 -2.98 -6.27
CA LYS A 30 17.71 -1.84 -5.63
C LYS A 30 17.25 -2.13 -4.21
N PHE A 31 16.88 -3.37 -3.90
CA PHE A 31 16.41 -3.72 -2.56
C PHE A 31 17.48 -3.54 -1.47
N GLU A 32 18.76 -3.58 -1.84
CA GLU A 32 19.89 -3.38 -0.93
C GLU A 32 20.19 -1.89 -0.66
N GLU A 33 19.60 -0.96 -1.43
CA GLU A 33 19.81 0.47 -1.21
C GLU A 33 19.24 0.91 0.14
N THR A 34 20.07 1.60 0.92
CA THR A 34 19.78 1.97 2.31
C THR A 34 19.14 3.34 2.49
N GLU A 35 18.81 4.00 1.38
CA GLU A 35 18.26 5.35 1.37
C GLU A 35 16.97 5.38 0.55
N LEU A 36 16.05 6.27 0.95
CA LEU A 36 14.88 6.54 0.14
C LEU A 36 15.31 7.24 -1.17
N PRO A 37 14.86 6.78 -2.35
CA PRO A 37 15.21 7.40 -3.62
C PRO A 37 14.81 8.89 -3.65
N PRO A 38 15.49 9.72 -4.46
CA PRO A 38 15.10 11.12 -4.60
C PRO A 38 13.68 11.24 -5.17
N ARG A 39 12.98 12.34 -4.87
CA ARG A 39 11.62 12.60 -5.38
C ARG A 39 11.48 12.44 -6.89
N SER A 40 12.52 12.79 -7.64
CA SER A 40 12.54 12.65 -9.10
C SER A 40 12.41 11.20 -9.59
N ALA A 41 12.73 10.21 -8.74
CA ALA A 41 12.57 8.79 -9.03
C ALA A 41 11.12 8.28 -8.83
N PHE A 42 10.23 9.10 -8.27
CA PHE A 42 8.82 8.78 -8.10
C PHE A 42 8.00 9.38 -9.25
N HIS A 43 8.11 8.76 -10.42
CA HIS A 43 7.35 9.10 -11.63
C HIS A 43 6.57 7.89 -12.10
N SER A 44 5.27 8.06 -12.36
CA SER A 44 4.39 7.00 -12.85
C SER A 44 4.30 7.06 -14.38
N PHE A 45 4.70 6.01 -15.09
CA PHE A 45 4.53 5.92 -16.54
C PHE A 45 3.06 5.81 -16.94
N LEU A 46 2.21 5.24 -16.08
CA LEU A 46 0.79 5.06 -16.35
C LEU A 46 0.04 6.40 -16.43
N THR A 47 0.38 7.34 -15.55
CA THR A 47 -0.26 8.67 -15.48
C THR A 47 0.61 9.77 -16.09
N ASN A 48 1.87 9.47 -16.38
CA ASN A 48 2.91 10.42 -16.79
C ASN A 48 3.08 11.60 -15.80
N GLU A 49 2.84 11.34 -14.51
CA GLU A 49 2.89 12.34 -13.44
C GLU A 49 3.98 12.02 -12.40
N ARG A 50 4.45 13.07 -11.73
CA ARG A 50 5.35 12.97 -10.58
C ARG A 50 4.56 13.21 -9.31
N ILE A 51 5.05 12.65 -8.20
CA ILE A 51 4.48 12.94 -6.90
C ILE A 51 4.73 14.41 -6.48
N THR A 52 3.79 14.92 -5.70
CA THR A 52 3.89 16.23 -5.05
C THR A 52 4.93 16.21 -3.94
N GLU A 53 5.35 17.40 -3.47
CA GLU A 53 6.28 17.51 -2.34
C GLU A 53 5.68 16.90 -1.06
N ALA A 54 4.40 17.16 -0.78
CA ALA A 54 3.69 16.62 0.38
C ALA A 54 3.60 15.08 0.36
N GLU A 55 3.48 14.47 -0.82
CA GLU A 55 3.52 13.01 -0.95
C GLU A 55 4.92 12.46 -0.68
N TYR A 56 5.97 13.16 -1.12
CA TYR A 56 7.34 12.75 -0.85
C TYR A 56 7.71 12.91 0.64
N GLU A 57 7.33 14.03 1.27
CA GLU A 57 7.45 14.21 2.72
C GLU A 57 6.76 13.08 3.48
N ARG A 58 5.61 12.59 2.98
CA ARG A 58 4.93 11.45 3.58
C ARG A 58 5.71 10.15 3.41
N ALA A 59 6.32 9.88 2.26
CA ALA A 59 7.21 8.73 2.06
C ALA A 59 8.40 8.78 3.03
N GLN A 60 9.00 9.96 3.21
CA GLN A 60 10.06 10.19 4.19
C GLN A 60 9.59 9.95 5.63
N ASN A 61 8.37 10.39 5.96
CA ASN A 61 7.78 10.16 7.27
C ASN A 61 7.55 8.67 7.53
N VAL A 62 7.06 7.92 6.54
CA VAL A 62 6.94 6.44 6.64
C VAL A 62 8.30 5.80 6.86
N TRP A 63 9.30 6.16 6.04
CA TRP A 63 10.68 5.65 6.16
C TRP A 63 11.23 5.82 7.58
N LYS A 64 11.10 7.04 8.14
CA LYS A 64 11.57 7.37 9.49
C LYS A 64 10.75 6.70 10.58
N CYS A 65 9.41 6.76 10.48
CA CYS A 65 8.50 6.26 11.52
C CYS A 65 8.63 4.76 11.72
N PHE A 66 8.83 4.00 10.63
CA PHE A 66 8.98 2.54 10.68
C PHE A 66 10.45 2.09 10.78
N ASN A 67 11.39 3.04 10.90
CA ASN A 67 12.83 2.77 11.00
C ASN A 67 13.32 1.82 9.88
N ILE A 68 12.94 2.15 8.66
CA ILE A 68 13.22 1.35 7.46
C ILE A 68 14.70 1.48 7.11
N LYS A 69 15.35 0.34 6.90
CA LYS A 69 16.80 0.28 6.68
C LYS A 69 17.21 0.23 5.23
N ASN A 70 16.35 -0.32 4.38
CA ASN A 70 16.59 -0.48 2.95
C ASN A 70 15.29 -0.55 2.16
N LEU A 71 15.39 -0.53 0.84
CA LEU A 71 14.21 -0.57 -0.02
C LEU A 71 13.47 -1.91 0.03
N ALA A 72 14.12 -3.01 0.43
CA ALA A 72 13.45 -4.28 0.70
C ALA A 72 12.40 -4.13 1.81
N GLU A 73 12.79 -3.56 2.95
CA GLU A 73 11.87 -3.32 4.07
C GLU A 73 10.76 -2.32 3.69
N TYR A 74 11.06 -1.31 2.86
CA TYR A 74 10.06 -0.37 2.33
C TYR A 74 9.02 -1.05 1.45
N TYR A 75 9.47 -1.88 0.51
CA TYR A 75 8.61 -2.68 -0.36
C TYR A 75 7.73 -3.63 0.44
N ASP A 76 8.32 -4.35 1.38
CA ASP A 76 7.61 -5.26 2.26
C ASP A 76 6.46 -4.54 2.98
N LEU A 77 6.75 -3.38 3.59
CA LEU A 77 5.74 -2.59 4.27
C LEU A 77 4.62 -2.15 3.32
N TYR A 78 4.97 -1.67 2.12
CA TYR A 78 4.02 -1.25 1.10
C TYR A 78 3.09 -2.40 0.71
N VAL A 79 3.64 -3.54 0.28
CA VAL A 79 2.86 -4.70 -0.20
C VAL A 79 2.01 -5.30 0.91
N LYS A 80 2.58 -5.46 2.12
CA LYS A 80 1.84 -5.99 3.27
C LYS A 80 0.63 -5.10 3.59
N THR A 81 0.79 -3.78 3.52
CA THR A 81 -0.30 -2.84 3.80
C THR A 81 -1.38 -2.91 2.73
N ASP A 82 -1.02 -2.89 1.45
CA ASP A 82 -1.99 -3.00 0.35
C ASP A 82 -2.80 -4.30 0.43
N VAL A 83 -2.13 -5.43 0.69
CA VAL A 83 -2.79 -6.74 0.83
C VAL A 83 -3.75 -6.75 2.02
N ILE A 84 -3.35 -6.22 3.18
CA ILE A 84 -4.20 -6.19 4.37
C ILE A 84 -5.43 -5.32 4.13
N LEU A 85 -5.28 -4.13 3.55
CA LEU A 85 -6.39 -3.22 3.28
C LEU A 85 -7.39 -3.83 2.29
N ILE A 86 -6.90 -4.44 1.22
CA ILE A 86 -7.76 -5.12 0.23
C ILE A 86 -8.45 -6.33 0.85
N SER A 87 -7.75 -7.10 1.68
CA SER A 87 -8.33 -8.27 2.35
C SER A 87 -9.47 -7.87 3.29
N ASP A 88 -9.29 -6.82 4.09
CA ASP A 88 -10.32 -6.32 5.02
C ASP A 88 -11.60 -5.88 4.28
N VAL A 89 -11.43 -5.08 3.22
CA VAL A 89 -12.56 -4.65 2.38
C VAL A 89 -13.23 -5.84 1.69
N SER A 90 -12.44 -6.79 1.19
CA SER A 90 -12.95 -7.97 0.48
C SER A 90 -13.72 -8.93 1.40
N GLU A 91 -13.22 -9.16 2.62
CA GLU A 91 -13.92 -9.94 3.64
C GLU A 91 -15.22 -9.27 4.10
N ASN A 92 -15.21 -7.95 4.27
CA ASN A 92 -16.40 -7.20 4.61
C ASN A 92 -17.44 -7.26 3.49
N PHE A 93 -17.01 -7.08 2.24
CA PHE A 93 -17.87 -7.20 1.06
C PHE A 93 -18.49 -8.60 0.94
N ARG A 94 -17.70 -9.67 1.17
CA ARG A 94 -18.20 -11.05 1.19
C ARG A 94 -19.26 -11.27 2.27
N LYS A 95 -19.06 -10.74 3.48
CA LYS A 95 -20.06 -10.80 4.56
C LYS A 95 -21.34 -10.06 4.18
N LEU A 96 -21.22 -8.86 3.61
CA LEU A 96 -22.35 -8.05 3.19
C LEU A 96 -23.18 -8.75 2.11
N THR A 97 -22.53 -9.27 1.09
CA THR A 97 -23.21 -9.98 -0.03
C THR A 97 -23.90 -11.25 0.44
N GLN A 98 -23.26 -12.02 1.33
CA GLN A 98 -23.88 -13.18 1.93
C GLN A 98 -25.12 -12.79 2.75
N ASN A 99 -25.06 -11.69 3.50
CA ASN A 99 -26.16 -11.27 4.37
C ASN A 99 -27.35 -10.68 3.59
N LEU A 100 -27.09 -9.90 2.53
CA LEU A 100 -28.12 -9.18 1.78
C LEU A 100 -28.73 -10.03 0.66
N TYR A 101 -27.92 -10.85 0.00
CA TYR A 101 -28.30 -11.56 -1.21
C TYR A 101 -28.19 -13.08 -1.09
N ASN A 102 -27.67 -13.60 0.03
CA ASN A 102 -27.35 -15.01 0.21
C ASN A 102 -26.39 -15.56 -0.86
N LEU A 103 -25.53 -14.68 -1.38
CA LEU A 103 -24.52 -14.98 -2.39
C LEU A 103 -23.13 -14.80 -1.81
N ASP A 104 -22.23 -15.73 -2.12
CA ASP A 104 -20.82 -15.61 -1.76
C ASP A 104 -20.07 -14.85 -2.87
N ALA A 105 -19.62 -13.63 -2.55
CA ALA A 105 -18.82 -12.81 -3.47
C ALA A 105 -17.57 -13.52 -4.02
N ALA A 106 -17.00 -14.49 -3.31
CA ALA A 106 -15.82 -15.24 -3.79
C ALA A 106 -16.14 -16.17 -4.98
N HIS A 107 -17.42 -16.45 -5.25
CA HIS A 107 -17.89 -17.23 -6.38
C HIS A 107 -18.39 -16.36 -7.55
N MET A 108 -18.14 -15.05 -7.50
CA MET A 108 -18.58 -14.09 -8.51
C MET A 108 -17.38 -13.46 -9.21
N LEU A 109 -17.51 -13.20 -10.52
CA LEU A 109 -16.44 -12.56 -11.31
C LEU A 109 -16.39 -11.04 -11.11
N THR A 110 -17.55 -10.39 -11.01
CA THR A 110 -17.67 -8.94 -10.82
C THR A 110 -18.88 -8.60 -9.95
N SER A 111 -18.88 -7.41 -9.36
CA SER A 111 -19.99 -6.90 -8.54
C SER A 111 -21.28 -6.63 -9.34
N ALA A 112 -21.18 -6.45 -10.67
CA ALA A 112 -22.34 -6.26 -11.53
C ALA A 112 -23.24 -7.52 -11.63
N GLY A 113 -22.76 -8.67 -11.14
CA GLY A 113 -23.58 -9.87 -10.98
C GLY A 113 -24.45 -9.88 -9.71
N LEU A 114 -24.35 -8.85 -8.85
CA LEU A 114 -25.22 -8.71 -7.69
C LEU A 114 -26.60 -8.17 -8.11
N PRO A 115 -27.70 -8.73 -7.58
CA PRO A 115 -29.06 -8.31 -7.92
C PRO A 115 -29.48 -6.98 -7.30
#